data_AF-A0A161V1I0-F1
#
_entry.id   AF-A0A161V1I0-F1
#
_cell.length_a   1.000
_cell.length_b   1.000
_cell.length_c   1.000
_cell.angle_alpha   90.00
_cell.angle_beta   90.00
_cell.angle_gamma   90.00
#
_symmetry.space_group_name_H-M   'P 1'
#
loop_
_entity.id
_entity.type
_entity.pdbx_description
1 polymer ?
#
loop_
_entity_poly.entity_id
_entity_poly.type
_entity_poly.pdbx_seq_one_letter_code
_entity_poly.pdbx_strand_id
1 'polypeptide(L)' 'MGDQATDAERWWPHVSIEAKHAILDDLEGDLPENVRREIAEHSDGEAPERLSDADVRFIRTQIEPVD' A
#
# COMPACT_ATOMS: atom_id res chain seq x y z
N MET A 1 -5.63 -7.88 21.48
CA MET A 1 -6.45 -8.05 20.27
C MET A 1 -5.47 -7.91 19.13
N GLY A 2 -5.27 -8.98 18.34
CA GLY A 2 -4.20 -9.03 17.34
C GLY A 2 -4.30 -7.84 16.39
N ASP A 3 -3.21 -7.09 16.35
CA ASP A 3 -2.88 -6.14 15.30
C ASP A 3 -3.21 -6.81 13.96
N GLN A 4 -4.23 -6.31 13.26
CA GLN A 4 -4.50 -6.75 11.90
C GLN A 4 -3.34 -6.19 11.08
N ALA A 5 -2.24 -6.95 11.05
CA ALA A 5 -1.00 -6.60 10.39
C ALA A 5 -1.33 -5.98 9.04
N THR A 6 -0.95 -4.73 8.88
CA THR A 6 -1.26 -3.91 7.73
C THR A 6 -0.72 -4.64 6.51
N ASP A 7 -1.56 -4.99 5.52
CA ASP A 7 -1.07 -5.70 4.32
C ASP A 7 0.04 -4.88 3.66
N ALA A 8 -0.04 -3.55 3.72
CA ALA A 8 1.02 -2.65 3.25
C ALA A 8 2.40 -2.93 3.85
N GLU A 9 2.51 -3.42 5.08
CA GLU A 9 3.81 -3.79 5.66
C GLU A 9 4.53 -4.88 4.86
N ARG A 10 3.77 -5.78 4.21
CA ARG A 10 4.32 -6.83 3.35
C ARG A 10 4.64 -6.32 1.96
N TRP A 11 3.70 -5.68 1.27
CA TRP A 11 3.90 -5.37 -0.15
C TRP A 11 4.56 -4.02 -0.40
N TRP A 12 4.40 -3.01 0.46
CA TRP A 12 5.00 -1.68 0.30
C TRP A 12 6.53 -1.68 0.06
N PRO A 13 7.35 -2.49 0.76
CA PRO A 13 8.79 -2.53 0.46
C PRO A 13 9.11 -3.19 -0.89
N HIS A 14 8.22 -4.01 -1.44
CA HIS A 14 8.46 -4.83 -2.63
C HIS A 14 7.87 -4.23 -3.92
N VAL A 15 6.79 -3.45 -3.83
CA VAL A 15 6.19 -2.79 -5.01
C VAL A 15 7.14 -1.79 -5.67
N SER A 16 6.96 -1.62 -6.97
CA SER A 16 7.79 -0.73 -7.78
C SER A 16 7.63 0.74 -7.38
N ILE A 17 8.65 1.55 -7.65
CA ILE A 17 8.61 3.00 -7.40
C ILE A 17 7.42 3.63 -8.14
N GLU A 18 7.13 3.22 -9.37
CA GLU A 18 5.97 3.70 -10.14
C GLU A 18 4.65 3.43 -9.41
N ALA A 19 4.49 2.23 -8.83
CA ALA A 19 3.31 1.89 -8.05
C ALA A 19 3.21 2.74 -6.77
N LYS A 20 4.32 2.97 -6.07
CA LYS A 20 4.36 3.87 -4.91
C LYS A 20 3.94 5.28 -5.28
N HIS A 21 4.44 5.82 -6.38
CA HIS A 21 4.06 7.15 -6.86
C HIS A 21 2.56 7.23 -7.19
N ALA A 22 2.00 6.21 -7.85
CA ALA A 22 0.57 6.16 -8.14
C ALA A 22 -0.28 6.09 -6.87
N ILE A 23 0.16 5.32 -5.87
CA ILE A 23 -0.49 5.24 -4.56
C ILE A 23 -0.41 6.59 -3.82
N LEU A 24 0.73 7.27 -3.90
CA LEU A 24 0.93 8.56 -3.23
C LEU A 24 0.17 9.71 -3.90
N ASP A 25 -0.13 9.59 -5.20
CA ASP A 25 -0.96 10.56 -5.93
C ASP A 25 -2.41 10.55 -5.40
N ASP A 26 -2.96 9.37 -5.07
CA ASP A 26 -4.31 9.23 -4.54
C ASP A 26 -4.42 8.09 -3.51
N LEU A 27 -3.99 8.39 -2.27
CA LEU A 27 -3.97 7.41 -1.15
C LEU A 27 -5.36 6.97 -0.70
N GLU A 28 -6.36 7.83 -0.88
CA GLU A 28 -7.72 7.59 -0.38
C GLU A 28 -8.65 7.07 -1.48
N GLY A 29 -8.27 7.16 -2.76
CA GLY A 29 -9.09 6.69 -3.87
C GLY A 29 -8.79 5.27 -4.34
N ASP A 30 -9.34 4.95 -5.52
CA ASP A 30 -9.28 3.63 -6.13
C ASP A 30 -7.90 3.35 -6.73
N LEU A 31 -7.32 2.21 -6.33
CA LEU A 31 -6.03 1.77 -6.81
C LEU A 31 -6.12 1.38 -8.29
N PRO A 32 -5.25 1.92 -9.15
CA PRO A 32 -5.27 1.58 -10.56
C PRO A 32 -4.89 0.10 -10.76
N GLU A 33 -5.41 -0.53 -11.81
CA GLU A 33 -5.30 -1.99 -12.01
C GLU A 33 -3.85 -2.49 -12.01
N ASN A 34 -2.91 -1.71 -12.55
CA ASN A 34 -1.49 -2.04 -12.55
C ASN A 34 -0.91 -2.11 -11.13
N VAL A 35 -1.30 -1.18 -10.25
CA VAL A 35 -0.89 -1.16 -8.84
C VAL A 35 -1.50 -2.35 -8.10
N ARG A 36 -2.79 -2.62 -8.32
CA ARG A 36 -3.45 -3.78 -7.69
C ARG A 36 -2.77 -5.09 -8.10
N ARG A 37 -2.39 -5.25 -9.36
CA ARG A 37 -1.65 -6.46 -9.79
C ARG A 37 -0.32 -6.60 -9.04
N GLU A 38 0.47 -5.54 -8.95
CA GLU A 38 1.75 -5.60 -8.21
C GLU A 38 1.54 -5.91 -6.73
N ILE A 39 0.53 -5.31 -6.09
CA ILE A 39 0.18 -5.61 -4.70
C ILE A 39 -0.21 -7.08 -4.57
N ALA A 40 -1.02 -7.62 -5.48
CA ALA A 40 -1.44 -9.02 -5.45
C ALA A 40 -0.28 -10.00 -5.70
N GLU A 41 0.77 -9.58 -6.39
CA GLU A 41 1.98 -10.40 -6.55
C GLU A 41 2.82 -10.48 -5.27
N HIS A 42 2.68 -9.48 -4.37
CA HIS A 42 3.43 -9.39 -3.12
C HIS A 42 2.60 -9.68 -1.85
N SER A 43 1.28 -9.65 -1.95
CA SER A 43 0.35 -10.15 -0.92
C SER A 43 -0.04 -11.60 -1.23
N ASP A 44 -0.21 -12.40 -0.18
CA ASP A 44 -0.72 -13.79 -0.28
C ASP A 44 -2.23 -13.86 -0.67
N GLY A 45 -2.77 -12.83 -1.33
CA GLY A 45 -4.21 -12.67 -1.58
C GLY A 45 -4.56 -11.65 -2.66
N GLU A 46 -5.85 -11.42 -2.85
CA GLU A 46 -6.36 -10.45 -3.82
C GLU A 46 -6.06 -9.02 -3.35
N ALA A 47 -5.46 -8.22 -4.24
CA ALA A 47 -5.18 -6.84 -3.91
C ALA A 47 -6.49 -6.05 -3.75
N PRO A 48 -6.56 -5.19 -2.72
CA PRO A 48 -7.76 -4.42 -2.49
C PRO A 48 -7.97 -3.39 -3.60
N GLU A 49 -9.23 -3.02 -3.83
CA GLU A 49 -9.55 -1.93 -4.75
C GLU A 49 -9.16 -0.56 -4.18
N ARG A 50 -9.15 -0.44 -2.85
CA ARG A 50 -8.78 0.77 -2.11
C ARG A 50 -7.95 0.41 -0.88
N LEU A 51 -7.01 1.27 -0.53
CA LEU A 51 -6.23 1.11 0.69
C LEU A 51 -7.11 1.27 1.93
N SER A 52 -6.84 0.49 2.97
CA SER A 52 -7.48 0.69 4.27
C SER A 52 -6.84 1.87 4.99
N ASP A 53 -7.55 2.47 5.95
CA ASP A 53 -7.00 3.54 6.80
C ASP A 53 -5.69 3.14 7.51
N ALA A 54 -5.53 1.83 7.80
CA ALA A 54 -4.30 1.28 8.36
C ALA A 54 -3.13 1.33 7.35
N ASP A 55 -3.37 0.90 6.11
CA ASP A 55 -2.38 0.92 5.02
C ASP A 55 -1.93 2.36 4.74
N VAL A 56 -2.90 3.28 4.61
CA VAL A 56 -2.63 4.70 4.38
C VAL A 56 -1.78 5.27 5.52
N ARG A 57 -2.10 4.95 6.77
CA ARG A 57 -1.34 5.40 7.94
C ARG A 57 0.09 4.87 7.92
N PHE A 58 0.26 3.57 7.64
CA PHE A 58 1.58 2.95 7.55
C PHE A 58 2.43 3.61 6.45
N ILE A 59 1.87 3.76 5.25
CA ILE A 59 2.55 4.41 4.12
C ILE A 59 2.94 5.84 4.46
N ARG A 60 2.03 6.61 5.07
CA ARG A 60 2.30 7.99 5.53
C ARG A 60 3.47 8.04 6.52
N THR A 61 3.53 7.13 7.49
CA THR A 61 4.65 7.06 8.43
C THR A 61 5.97 6.68 7.77
N GLN A 62 5.95 5.86 6.70
CA GLN A 62 7.17 5.49 5.97
C GLN A 62 7.72 6.60 5.07
N ILE A 63 6.88 7.53 4.62
CA ILE A 63 7.31 8.66 3.77
C ILE A 63 7.65 9.93 4.56
N GLU A 64 7.26 10.02 5.84
CA GLU A 64 7.65 11.15 6.68
C GLU A 64 9.19 11.21 6.77
N PRO A 65 9.82 12.33 6.38
CA PRO A 65 11.25 12.48 6.60
C PRO A 65 11.50 12.49 8.10
N VAL A 66 12.24 11.50 8.58
CA VAL A 66 12.80 11.54 9.94
C VAL A 66 13.90 12.60 9.90
N ASP A 67 13.61 13.77 10.50
CA ASP A 67 14.56 14.87 10.70
C ASP A 67 15.78 14.44 11.54
#